data_AF-A0A3M6T6A7-F1
#
_entry.id   AF-A0A3M6T6A7-F1
#
_cell.length_a   1.000
_cell.length_b   1.000
_cell.length_c   1.000
_cell.angle_alpha   90.00
_cell.angle_beta   90.00
_cell.angle_gamma   90.00
#
_symmetry.space_group_name_H-M   'P 1'
#
loop_
_entity.id
_entity.type
_entity.pdbx_description
1 polymer ?
#
loop_
_entity_poly.entity_id
_entity_poly.type
_entity_poly.pdbx_seq_one_letter_code
_entity_poly.pdbx_strand_id
1 'polypeptide(L)'
;MDHGASLNVCNKDGVTCFEAAVKAGKSEVVFAMIKHKRWMEIMEHKDKKGLTPMKLLIKHFPESAQLVMDYCIDRSETESSDDPNFTITCNLRFLDPSPTHTICLRESRFFGPSTMVKHERRELLDHPLTQVLLNKK
;
A
#
# COMPACT_ATOMS: atom_id res chain seq x y z
N MET A 1 3.25 15.80 -11.23
CA MET A 1 2.77 14.46 -11.63
C MET A 1 1.83 14.54 -12.83
N ASP A 2 1.11 15.65 -12.96
CA ASP A 2 0.14 15.90 -14.03
C ASP A 2 0.73 15.94 -15.45
N HIS A 3 2.00 16.32 -15.58
CA HIS A 3 2.71 16.41 -16.86
C HIS A 3 3.38 15.08 -17.29
N GLY A 4 2.88 13.93 -16.83
CA GLY A 4 3.35 12.63 -17.30
C GLY A 4 4.74 12.18 -16.80
N ALA A 5 5.29 12.86 -15.78
CA ALA A 5 6.55 12.42 -15.17
C ALA A 5 6.44 10.97 -14.67
N SER A 6 7.46 10.14 -14.94
CA SER A 6 7.49 8.75 -14.49
C SER A 6 7.85 8.66 -13.00
N LEU A 7 7.10 7.87 -12.24
CA LEU A 7 7.26 7.73 -10.78
C LEU A 7 8.16 6.57 -10.38
N ASN A 8 8.42 5.67 -11.33
CA ASN A 8 9.20 4.45 -11.15
C ASN A 8 10.67 4.58 -11.57
N VAL A 9 11.09 5.77 -12.01
CA VAL A 9 12.49 6.04 -12.35
C VAL A 9 13.29 6.21 -11.06
N CYS A 10 14.41 5.52 -10.99
CA CYS A 10 15.35 5.58 -9.89
C CYS A 10 16.47 6.60 -10.15
N ASN A 11 16.97 7.20 -9.07
CA ASN A 11 18.24 7.94 -9.10
C ASN A 11 19.45 6.99 -9.19
N LYS A 12 20.68 7.54 -9.11
CA LYS A 12 21.93 6.76 -9.15
C LYS A 12 22.06 5.72 -8.02
N ASP A 13 21.35 5.93 -6.92
CA ASP A 13 21.34 5.04 -5.75
C ASP A 13 20.25 3.96 -5.83
N GLY A 14 19.51 3.90 -6.95
CA GLY A 14 18.39 2.96 -7.12
C GLY A 14 17.12 3.40 -6.40
N VAL A 15 17.00 4.67 -6.00
CA VAL A 15 15.89 5.19 -5.19
C VAL A 15 14.88 5.94 -6.04
N THR A 16 13.60 5.61 -5.93
CA THR A 16 12.53 6.34 -6.64
C THR A 16 12.26 7.71 -6.00
N CYS A 17 11.55 8.58 -6.73
CA CYS A 17 11.11 9.86 -6.18
C CYS A 17 10.26 9.71 -4.90
N PHE A 18 9.43 8.67 -4.83
CA PHE A 18 8.61 8.36 -3.66
C PHE A 18 9.47 7.94 -2.46
N GLU A 19 10.38 7.00 -2.66
CA GLU A 19 11.28 6.55 -1.59
C GLU A 19 12.19 7.67 -1.08
N ALA A 20 12.62 8.57 -1.96
CA ALA A 20 13.38 9.75 -1.56
C ALA A 20 12.55 10.67 -0.65
N ALA A 21 11.28 10.92 -0.98
CA ALA A 21 10.37 11.70 -0.13
C ALA A 21 10.14 11.03 1.24
N VAL A 22 10.01 9.69 1.25
CA VAL A 22 9.87 8.92 2.49
C VAL A 22 11.12 9.03 3.36
N LYS A 23 12.31 8.81 2.79
CA LYS A 23 13.60 8.90 3.50
C LYS A 23 13.86 10.30 4.05
N ALA A 24 13.39 11.33 3.34
CA ALA A 24 13.48 12.72 3.77
C ALA A 24 12.41 13.15 4.79
N GLY A 25 11.50 12.25 5.20
CA GLY A 25 10.47 12.54 6.20
C GLY A 25 9.39 13.52 5.71
N LYS A 26 9.18 13.65 4.40
CA LYS A 26 8.25 14.64 3.82
C LYS A 26 6.83 14.12 3.77
N SER A 27 6.15 14.09 4.92
CA SER A 27 4.76 13.58 5.08
C SER A 27 3.79 14.19 4.08
N GLU A 28 3.75 15.53 3.97
CA GLU A 28 2.84 16.25 3.06
C GLU A 28 3.05 15.86 1.59
N VAL A 29 4.31 15.66 1.19
CA VAL A 29 4.65 15.24 -0.17
C VAL A 29 4.20 13.81 -0.41
N VAL A 30 4.49 12.90 0.53
CA VAL A 30 4.07 11.51 0.45
C VAL A 30 2.53 11.42 0.38
N PHE A 31 1.82 12.14 1.24
CA PHE A 31 0.36 12.18 1.25
C PHE A 31 -0.20 12.72 -0.07
N ALA A 32 0.34 13.82 -0.58
CA ALA A 32 -0.06 14.37 -1.88
C ALA A 32 0.18 13.39 -3.04
N MET A 33 1.30 12.64 -3.00
CA MET A 33 1.60 11.61 -3.99
C MET A 33 0.60 10.44 -3.95
N ILE A 34 0.17 10.02 -2.76
CA ILE A 34 -0.84 8.96 -2.59
C ILE A 34 -2.24 9.44 -2.97
N LYS A 35 -2.58 10.70 -2.67
CA LYS A 35 -3.87 11.28 -3.06
C LYS A 35 -4.01 11.47 -4.59
N HIS A 36 -2.90 11.45 -5.32
CA HIS A 36 -2.89 11.67 -6.77
C HIS A 36 -3.51 10.47 -7.53
N LYS A 37 -4.21 10.73 -8.64
CA LYS A 37 -4.85 9.70 -9.49
C LYS A 37 -3.92 8.59 -10.02
N ARG A 38 -2.60 8.81 -9.96
CA ARG A 38 -1.54 7.88 -10.40
C ARG A 38 -0.88 7.13 -9.23
N TRP A 39 -1.50 7.11 -8.05
CA TRP A 39 -0.95 6.47 -6.85
C TRP A 39 -0.63 4.98 -7.05
N MET A 40 -1.39 4.29 -7.91
CA MET A 40 -1.14 2.88 -8.24
C MET A 40 0.26 2.66 -8.83
N GLU A 41 0.74 3.57 -9.69
CA GLU A 41 2.09 3.47 -10.26
C GLU A 41 3.19 3.48 -9.19
N ILE A 42 2.93 4.18 -8.08
CA ILE A 42 3.82 4.20 -6.92
C ILE A 42 3.73 2.85 -6.21
N MET A 43 2.52 2.38 -5.89
CA MET A 43 2.30 1.18 -5.09
C MET A 43 2.72 -0.12 -5.79
N GLU A 44 2.72 -0.14 -7.12
CA GLU A 44 3.17 -1.28 -7.91
C GLU A 44 4.70 -1.38 -8.02
N HIS A 45 5.44 -0.36 -7.58
CA HIS A 45 6.90 -0.41 -7.53
C HIS A 45 7.37 -1.52 -6.60
N LYS A 46 8.30 -2.35 -7.08
CA LYS A 46 8.98 -3.37 -6.28
C LYS A 46 10.48 -3.15 -6.38
N ASP A 47 11.11 -2.76 -5.27
CA ASP A 47 12.57 -2.72 -5.21
C ASP A 47 13.13 -4.16 -5.27
N LYS A 48 14.35 -4.31 -5.80
CA LYS A 48 15.13 -5.56 -5.85
C LYS A 48 15.34 -6.18 -4.46
N LYS A 49 15.20 -5.39 -3.39
CA LYS A 49 15.29 -5.82 -1.99
C LYS A 49 13.97 -6.34 -1.42
N GLY A 50 12.89 -6.36 -2.20
CA GLY A 50 11.56 -6.75 -1.72
C GLY A 50 10.88 -5.69 -0.84
N LEU A 51 11.46 -4.49 -0.77
CA LEU A 51 10.85 -3.36 -0.09
C LEU A 51 9.66 -2.87 -0.92
N THR A 52 8.47 -2.93 -0.33
CA THR A 52 7.26 -2.41 -0.96
C THR A 52 6.97 -0.99 -0.46
N PRO A 53 6.39 -0.12 -1.31
CA PRO A 53 5.88 1.18 -0.90
C PRO A 53 4.94 1.08 0.31
N MET A 54 4.09 0.04 0.37
CA MET A 54 3.20 -0.21 1.51
C MET A 54 3.96 -0.45 2.82
N LYS A 55 5.07 -1.22 2.80
CA LYS A 55 5.94 -1.42 3.98
C LYS A 55 6.51 -0.09 4.49
N LEU A 56 6.91 0.78 3.57
CA LEU A 56 7.43 2.11 3.90
C LEU A 56 6.36 3.02 4.53
N LEU A 57 5.14 3.02 3.97
CA LEU A 57 4.04 3.80 4.51
C LEU A 57 3.62 3.34 5.90
N ILE A 58 3.40 2.03 6.13
CA ILE A 58 3.04 1.51 7.46
C ILE A 58 4.08 1.92 8.51
N LYS A 59 5.37 1.87 8.15
CA LYS A 59 6.45 2.23 9.06
C LYS A 59 6.51 3.72 9.35
N HIS A 60 6.43 4.57 8.33
CA HIS A 60 6.77 6.00 8.47
C HIS A 60 5.57 6.96 8.40
N PHE A 61 4.52 6.61 7.65
CA PHE A 61 3.37 7.48 7.38
C PHE A 61 2.06 6.66 7.41
N PRO A 62 1.58 6.27 8.60
CA PRO A 62 0.41 5.41 8.75
C PRO A 62 -0.85 6.02 8.12
N GLU A 63 -1.02 7.34 8.20
CA GLU A 63 -2.16 8.04 7.56
C GLU A 63 -2.17 7.85 6.03
N SER A 64 -1.00 7.95 5.39
CA SER A 64 -0.89 7.65 3.95
C SER A 64 -1.12 6.17 3.66
N ALA A 65 -0.73 5.26 4.57
CA ALA A 65 -1.00 3.83 4.43
C ALA A 65 -2.50 3.55 4.50
N GLN A 66 -3.22 4.20 5.43
CA GLN A 66 -4.66 4.09 5.58
C GLN A 66 -5.37 4.54 4.31
N LEU A 67 -4.96 5.67 3.73
CA LEU A 67 -5.54 6.16 2.47
C LEU A 67 -5.38 5.14 1.32
N VAL A 68 -4.24 4.45 1.24
CA VAL A 68 -4.07 3.35 0.27
C VAL A 68 -5.04 2.20 0.55
N MET A 69 -5.23 1.83 1.83
CA MET A 69 -6.16 0.77 2.20
C MET A 69 -7.61 1.14 1.89
N ASP A 70 -8.00 2.41 2.08
CA ASP A 70 -9.30 2.93 1.70
C ASP A 70 -9.53 2.79 0.19
N TYR A 71 -8.54 3.16 -0.63
CA TYR A 71 -8.61 2.96 -2.10
C TYR A 71 -8.66 1.50 -2.54
N CYS A 72 -8.33 0.56 -1.66
CA CYS A 72 -8.39 -0.87 -1.96
C CYS A 72 -9.75 -1.50 -1.63
N ILE A 73 -10.66 -0.76 -1.02
CA ILE A 73 -12.02 -1.21 -0.76
C ILE A 73 -12.92 -0.61 -1.85
N ASP A 74 -13.28 -1.43 -2.83
CA ASP A 74 -14.29 -1.06 -3.80
C ASP A 74 -15.67 -1.39 -3.21
N ARG A 75 -16.37 -0.33 -2.80
CA ARG A 75 -17.79 -0.40 -2.47
C ARG A 75 -18.49 -0.09 -3.77
N SER A 76 -18.78 -1.11 -4.58
CA SER A 76 -19.59 -0.91 -5.77
C SER A 76 -20.89 -0.22 -5.34
N GLU A 77 -21.04 1.05 -5.71
CA GLU A 77 -22.28 1.82 -5.57
C GLU A 77 -23.30 1.25 -6.55
N THR A 78 -23.75 0.01 -6.32
CA THR A 78 -25.04 -0.40 -6.85
C THR A 78 -26.05 0.14 -5.86
N GLU A 79 -26.73 1.19 -6.29
CA GLU A 79 -27.72 1.98 -5.56
C GLU A 79 -28.87 1.10 -5.04
N SER A 80 -28.69 0.42 -3.91
CA SER A 80 -29.74 -0.06 -3.00
C SER A 80 -29.11 -0.94 -1.92
N SER A 81 -29.22 -0.53 -0.66
CA SER A 81 -28.81 -1.38 0.48
C SER A 81 -29.68 -2.63 0.66
N ASP A 82 -30.67 -2.83 -0.21
CA ASP A 82 -31.61 -3.95 -0.23
C ASP A 82 -31.26 -5.03 -1.28
N ASP A 83 -30.18 -4.87 -2.06
CA ASP A 83 -29.78 -5.90 -3.01
C ASP A 83 -29.03 -7.04 -2.30
N PRO A 84 -29.59 -8.28 -2.26
CA PRO A 84 -28.97 -9.42 -1.60
C PRO A 84 -27.63 -9.85 -2.24
N ASN A 85 -27.24 -9.26 -3.37
CA ASN A 85 -25.99 -9.51 -4.06
C ASN A 85 -24.90 -8.44 -3.84
N PHE A 86 -25.12 -7.49 -2.92
CA PHE A 86 -24.11 -6.49 -2.56
C PHE A 86 -22.80 -7.15 -2.12
N THR A 87 -21.76 -7.01 -2.94
CA THR A 87 -20.46 -7.66 -2.71
C THR A 87 -19.38 -6.60 -2.58
N ILE A 88 -18.83 -6.45 -1.37
CA ILE A 88 -17.66 -5.59 -1.14
C ILE A 88 -16.42 -6.28 -1.70
N THR A 89 -15.74 -5.65 -2.66
CA THR A 89 -14.51 -6.19 -3.24
C THR A 89 -13.30 -5.53 -2.59
N CYS A 90 -12.52 -6.33 -1.86
CA CYS A 90 -11.32 -5.90 -1.16
C CYS A 90 -10.05 -6.35 -1.89
N ASN A 91 -9.20 -5.41 -2.31
CA ASN A 91 -7.92 -5.69 -2.93
C ASN A 91 -6.81 -5.83 -1.86
N LEU A 92 -6.44 -7.08 -1.56
CA LEU A 92 -5.46 -7.39 -0.51
C LEU A 92 -4.00 -7.41 -1.01
N ARG A 93 -3.76 -7.17 -2.31
CA ARG A 93 -2.44 -7.40 -2.95
C ARG A 93 -1.31 -6.58 -2.32
N PHE A 94 -1.63 -5.41 -1.78
CA PHE A 94 -0.63 -4.53 -1.18
C PHE A 94 -0.33 -4.89 0.27
N LEU A 95 -1.23 -5.60 0.97
CA LEU A 95 -1.02 -6.06 2.35
C LEU A 95 -0.48 -7.50 2.42
N ASP A 96 -0.85 -8.35 1.46
CA ASP A 96 -0.36 -9.72 1.35
C ASP A 96 -0.12 -10.05 -0.13
N PRO A 97 0.97 -9.52 -0.72
CA PRO A 97 1.31 -9.85 -2.10
C PRO A 97 1.58 -11.35 -2.21
N SER A 98 0.79 -12.04 -3.03
CA SER A 98 1.00 -13.45 -3.38
C SER A 98 2.45 -13.67 -3.84
N PRO A 99 3.10 -14.81 -3.52
CA PRO A 99 4.47 -15.10 -3.91
C PRO A 99 4.58 -15.30 -5.42
N THR A 100 4.56 -14.22 -6.20
CA THR A 100 4.96 -14.25 -7.61
C THR A 100 6.46 -14.56 -7.62
N HIS A 101 6.80 -15.80 -7.97
CA HIS A 101 8.13 -16.41 -8.11
C HIS A 101 9.32 -15.42 -8.16
N THR A 102 9.68 -14.87 -7.01
CA THR A 102 10.93 -14.14 -6.85
C THR A 102 11.52 -14.62 -5.54
N ILE A 103 12.42 -15.59 -5.67
CA ILE A 103 13.22 -16.14 -4.58
C ILE A 103 14.22 -15.04 -4.21
N CYS A 104 13.78 -14.06 -3.42
CA CYS A 104 14.69 -13.06 -2.86
C CYS A 104 15.22 -13.59 -1.54
N LEU A 105 16.45 -14.11 -1.62
CA LEU A 105 17.24 -14.58 -0.49
C LEU A 105 17.33 -13.45 0.56
N ARG A 106 16.79 -13.70 1.76
CA ARG A 106 17.03 -13.04 3.07
C ARG A 106 15.91 -12.21 3.73
N GLU A 107 14.86 -11.74 3.04
CA GLU A 107 13.72 -11.12 3.75
C GLU A 107 12.48 -12.00 3.66
N SER A 108 11.89 -12.29 4.83
CA SER A 108 10.59 -12.95 4.95
C SER A 108 9.55 -12.22 4.10
N ARG A 109 8.63 -12.97 3.48
CA ARG A 109 7.56 -12.43 2.64
C ARG A 109 6.90 -11.24 3.35
N PHE A 110 6.67 -10.15 2.59
CA PHE A 110 6.00 -9.00 3.17
C PHE A 110 4.57 -9.38 3.56
N PHE A 111 4.26 -9.20 4.85
CA PHE A 111 2.92 -9.31 5.40
C PHE A 111 2.61 -8.03 6.17
N GLY A 112 1.64 -7.28 5.67
CA GLY A 112 1.21 -5.98 6.18
C GLY A 112 0.89 -6.04 7.67
N PRO A 113 0.01 -6.94 8.15
CA PRO A 113 -0.34 -7.01 9.57
C PRO A 113 0.86 -7.26 10.49
N SER A 114 1.82 -8.12 10.12
CA SER A 114 3.06 -8.30 10.90
C SER A 114 3.86 -7.00 11.02
N THR A 115 3.90 -6.21 9.94
CA THR A 115 4.57 -4.91 9.94
C THR A 115 3.83 -3.88 10.80
N MET A 116 2.49 -3.89 10.77
CA MET A 116 1.67 -3.03 11.62
C MET A 116 1.87 -3.33 13.11
N VAL A 117 1.87 -4.62 13.50
CA VAL A 117 2.15 -5.04 14.89
C VAL A 117 3.55 -4.58 15.31
N LYS A 118 4.57 -4.84 14.48
CA LYS A 118 5.96 -4.44 14.77
C LYS A 118 6.14 -2.94 14.99
N HIS A 119 5.30 -2.12 14.36
CA HIS A 119 5.35 -0.65 14.45
C HIS A 119 4.17 -0.06 15.24
N GLU A 120 3.44 -0.88 16.00
CA GLU A 120 2.33 -0.48 16.87
C GLU A 120 1.23 0.33 16.15
N ARG A 121 0.97 0.02 14.88
CA ARG A 121 -0.04 0.70 14.05
C ARG A 121 -1.45 0.12 14.29
N ARG A 122 -2.01 0.37 15.47
CA ARG A 122 -3.34 -0.14 15.88
C ARG A 122 -4.45 0.28 14.92
N GLU A 123 -4.46 1.55 14.52
CA GLU A 123 -5.44 2.10 13.56
C GLU A 123 -5.48 1.33 12.24
N LEU A 124 -4.31 0.87 11.75
CA LEU A 124 -4.21 0.08 10.53
C LEU A 124 -4.60 -1.38 10.73
N LEU A 125 -4.44 -1.91 11.95
CA LEU A 125 -4.90 -3.26 12.32
C LEU A 125 -6.42 -3.31 12.41
N ASP A 126 -7.05 -2.28 12.96
CA ASP A 126 -8.50 -2.18 13.09
C ASP A 126 -9.20 -1.87 11.75
N HIS A 127 -8.42 -1.53 10.71
CA HIS A 127 -8.94 -1.24 9.38
C HIS A 127 -9.70 -2.45 8.78
N PRO A 128 -10.90 -2.25 8.17
CA PRO A 128 -11.70 -3.34 7.62
C PRO A 128 -10.94 -4.25 6.64
N LEU A 129 -10.06 -3.67 5.82
CA LEU A 129 -9.22 -4.42 4.89
C LEU A 129 -8.29 -5.42 5.61
N THR A 130 -7.72 -5.00 6.74
CA THR A 130 -6.85 -5.85 7.57
C THR A 130 -7.66 -6.94 8.27
N GLN A 131 -8.83 -6.62 8.80
CA GLN A 131 -9.73 -7.59 9.42
C GLN A 131 -10.20 -8.67 8.42
N VAL A 132 -10.59 -8.27 7.21
CA VAL A 132 -10.95 -9.21 6.13
C VAL A 132 -9.77 -10.11 5.76
N LEU A 133 -8.55 -9.56 5.70
CA LEU A 133 -7.35 -10.35 5.42
C LEU A 133 -7.06 -11.38 6.52
N LEU A 134 -7.19 -10.99 7.80
CA LEU A 134 -6.95 -11.87 8.93
C LEU A 134 -8.01 -12.97 9.05
N ASN A 135 -9.26 -12.69 8.72
CA ASN A 135 -10.35 -13.66 8.75
C ASN A 135 -10.32 -14.67 7.59
N LYS A 136 -9.52 -14.43 6.54
CA LYS A 136 -9.35 -15.32 5.38
C LYS A 136 -8.21 -16.33 5.53
N LYS A 137 -7.39 -16.22 6.57
CA LYS A 137 -6.24 -17.09 6.86
C LYS A 137 -6.52 -17.97 8.05
#